data_AF-A0AAP7NB27-F1
#
_entry.id   AF-A0AAP7NB27-F1
#
_cell.length_a   1.000
_cell.length_b   1.000
_cell.length_c   1.000
_cell.angle_alpha   90.00
_cell.angle_beta   90.00
_cell.angle_gamma   90.00
#
_symmetry.space_group_name_H-M   'P 1'
#
loop_
_entity.id
_entity.type
_entity.pdbx_description
1 polymer ?
#
loop_
_entity_poly.entity_id
_entity_poly.type
_entity_poly.pdbx_seq_one_letter_code
_entity_poly.pdbx_strand_id
1 'polypeptide(L)'
;MSQAVNAERFELALEDMNYEWSMVQLKKVVQYWHDGKSILDMSELLNRDSDEIILLVMDFARKNILPARKNGLRANKRIRISEKTMKDKMYRLRYLFEESPVYIPFQELNFMFYDSEIRRFRELWAADESYLNIAKELKRNEDETLFLIIDQAKKDLIEPRESGLLGKEASEDERNKQKLPF
;
A
#
# COMPACT_ATOMS: atom_id res chain seq x y z
N MET A 1 -3.77 -38.13 28.21
CA MET A 1 -3.25 -37.55 26.95
C MET A 1 -4.06 -36.30 26.67
N SER A 2 -3.52 -35.11 26.95
CA SER A 2 -4.19 -33.86 26.57
C SER A 2 -4.08 -33.71 25.05
N GLN A 3 -5.20 -33.75 24.35
CA GLN A 3 -5.26 -33.23 22.99
C GLN A 3 -5.01 -31.73 23.12
N ALA A 4 -3.76 -31.31 22.89
CA ALA A 4 -3.48 -29.92 22.63
C ALA A 4 -4.27 -29.57 21.38
N VAL A 5 -5.29 -28.72 21.53
CA VAL A 5 -5.93 -28.04 20.40
C VAL A 5 -4.79 -27.35 19.67
N ASN A 6 -4.48 -27.81 18.46
CA ASN A 6 -3.47 -27.19 17.62
C ASN A 6 -4.10 -25.90 17.10
N ALA A 7 -4.17 -24.89 17.97
CA ALA A 7 -4.72 -23.59 17.64
C ALA A 7 -3.79 -22.99 16.59
N GLU A 8 -4.31 -22.86 15.38
CA GLU A 8 -3.61 -22.21 14.30
C GLU A 8 -3.27 -20.78 14.72
N ARG A 9 -2.00 -20.41 14.59
CA ARG A 9 -1.55 -19.06 14.90
C ARG A 9 -1.89 -18.14 13.74
N PHE A 10 -2.02 -16.87 14.05
CA PHE A 10 -2.18 -15.81 13.07
C PHE A 10 -1.12 -14.74 13.32
N GLU A 11 -0.74 -14.05 12.25
CA GLU A 11 0.10 -12.86 12.27
C GLU A 11 -0.74 -11.65 11.81
N LEU A 12 -0.49 -10.49 12.40
CA LEU A 12 -1.03 -9.22 11.90
C LEU A 12 -0.01 -8.64 10.91
N ALA A 13 -0.40 -8.55 9.63
CA ALA A 13 0.45 -7.92 8.62
C ALA A 13 0.63 -6.42 8.92
N LEU A 14 1.86 -5.92 8.73
CA LEU A 14 2.22 -4.52 8.94
C LEU A 14 1.90 -4.00 10.36
N GLU A 15 2.06 -4.86 11.39
CA GLU A 15 1.78 -4.54 12.78
C GLU A 15 2.58 -3.34 13.31
N ASP A 16 3.83 -3.18 12.89
CA ASP A 16 4.73 -2.12 13.35
C ASP A 16 4.49 -0.75 12.67
N MET A 17 3.49 -0.64 11.79
CA MET A 17 3.23 0.57 11.01
C MET A 17 2.40 1.59 11.79
N ASN A 18 2.74 2.89 11.68
CA ASN A 18 1.90 3.95 12.23
C ASN A 18 0.80 4.33 11.23
N TYR A 19 -0.43 3.90 11.48
CA TYR A 19 -1.58 4.19 10.62
C TYR A 19 -2.24 5.54 10.88
N GLU A 20 -1.86 6.26 11.93
CA GLU A 20 -2.56 7.49 12.30
C GLU A 20 -2.09 8.66 11.45
N TRP A 21 -3.04 9.35 10.83
CA TRP A 21 -2.79 10.54 10.05
C TRP A 21 -3.55 11.74 10.58
N SER A 22 -2.81 12.80 10.91
CA SER A 22 -3.40 14.09 11.25
C SER A 22 -3.91 14.82 10.00
N MET A 23 -4.90 15.69 10.19
CA MET A 23 -5.39 16.61 9.16
C MET A 23 -4.26 17.41 8.47
N VAL A 24 -3.26 17.81 9.25
CA VAL A 24 -2.11 18.58 8.74
C VAL A 24 -1.27 17.73 7.80
N GLN A 25 -0.97 16.49 8.17
CA GLN A 25 -0.21 15.58 7.32
C GLN A 25 -0.99 15.22 6.04
N LEU A 26 -2.29 14.95 6.12
CA LEU A 26 -3.10 14.66 4.92
C LEU A 26 -3.06 15.83 3.93
N LYS A 27 -3.20 17.07 4.41
CA LYS A 27 -3.09 18.26 3.56
C LYS A 27 -1.72 18.38 2.89
N LYS A 28 -0.63 18.11 3.64
CA LYS A 28 0.72 18.10 3.09
C LYS A 28 0.90 17.03 2.02
N VAL A 29 0.39 15.81 2.23
CA VAL A 29 0.45 14.74 1.22
C VAL A 29 -0.26 15.15 -0.06
N VAL A 30 -1.47 15.73 0.03
CA VAL A 30 -2.18 16.24 -1.16
C VAL A 30 -1.40 17.35 -1.86
N GLN A 31 -0.81 18.28 -1.11
CA GLN A 31 0.04 19.34 -1.68
C GLN A 31 1.27 18.76 -2.39
N TYR A 32 2.05 17.91 -1.70
CA TYR A 32 3.27 17.31 -2.22
C TYR A 32 2.99 16.45 -3.45
N TRP A 33 1.87 15.72 -3.49
CA TRP A 33 1.45 14.96 -4.66
C TRP A 33 1.21 15.86 -5.88
N HIS A 34 0.52 16.98 -5.68
CA HIS A 34 0.29 17.97 -6.73
C HIS A 34 1.57 18.69 -7.16
N ASP A 35 2.51 18.93 -6.24
CA ASP A 35 3.82 19.51 -6.56
C ASP A 35 4.76 18.53 -7.27
N GLY A 36 4.36 17.26 -7.41
CA GLY A 36 5.10 16.25 -8.15
C GLY A 36 6.22 15.59 -7.33
N LYS A 37 6.16 15.68 -5.99
CA LYS A 37 7.11 15.01 -5.11
C LYS A 37 7.01 13.49 -5.25
N SER A 38 8.14 12.79 -5.14
CA SER A 38 8.19 11.34 -5.02
C SER A 38 7.75 10.89 -3.61
N ILE A 39 7.48 9.61 -3.42
CA ILE A 39 7.22 9.06 -2.08
C ILE A 39 8.42 9.26 -1.15
N LEU A 40 9.65 9.11 -1.67
CA LEU A 40 10.87 9.33 -0.90
C LEU A 40 10.99 10.78 -0.44
N ASP A 41 10.71 11.76 -1.33
CA ASP A 41 10.67 13.17 -0.95
C ASP A 41 9.63 13.43 0.17
N MET A 42 8.45 12.79 0.08
CA MET A 42 7.40 12.95 1.09
C MET A 42 7.80 12.32 2.43
N SER A 43 8.47 11.17 2.38
CA SER A 43 9.00 10.46 3.56
C SER A 43 9.97 11.36 4.33
N GLU A 44 10.93 11.96 3.63
CA GLU A 44 11.87 12.91 4.22
C GLU A 44 11.16 14.16 4.77
N LEU A 45 10.26 14.77 4.00
CA LEU A 45 9.57 16.02 4.38
C LEU A 45 8.60 15.86 5.54
N LEU A 46 8.02 14.67 5.70
CA LEU A 46 7.07 14.34 6.77
C LEU A 46 7.72 13.61 7.95
N ASN A 47 8.97 13.16 7.81
CA ASN A 47 9.65 12.26 8.73
C ASN A 47 8.78 11.02 9.04
N ARG A 48 8.38 10.32 7.98
CA ARG A 48 7.53 9.11 8.04
C ARG A 48 8.09 8.01 7.14
N ASP A 49 7.81 6.75 7.48
CA ASP A 49 8.17 5.60 6.64
C ASP A 49 7.52 5.71 5.25
N SER A 50 8.23 5.29 4.20
CA SER A 50 7.73 5.38 2.83
C SER A 50 6.49 4.52 2.60
N ASP A 51 6.39 3.38 3.28
CA ASP A 51 5.28 2.44 3.12
C ASP A 51 4.01 3.02 3.73
N GLU A 52 4.10 3.72 4.87
CA GLU A 52 2.98 4.48 5.44
C GLU A 52 2.39 5.46 4.42
N ILE A 53 3.26 6.19 3.70
CA ILE A 53 2.84 7.14 2.66
C ILE A 53 2.26 6.41 1.45
N ILE A 54 2.82 5.26 1.06
CA ILE A 54 2.30 4.43 -0.05
C ILE A 54 0.87 3.98 0.27
N LEU A 55 0.62 3.44 1.46
CA LEU A 55 -0.73 3.02 1.87
C LEU A 55 -1.70 4.20 1.83
N LEU A 56 -1.32 5.37 2.36
CA LEU A 56 -2.19 6.55 2.31
C LEU A 56 -2.48 6.99 0.87
N VAL A 57 -1.47 7.01 0.00
CA VAL A 57 -1.63 7.39 -1.42
C VAL A 57 -2.56 6.43 -2.14
N MET A 58 -2.42 5.13 -1.89
CA MET A 58 -3.28 4.09 -2.46
C MET A 58 -4.74 4.26 -2.03
N ASP A 59 -4.97 4.47 -0.74
CA ASP A 59 -6.30 4.72 -0.19
C ASP A 59 -6.93 5.98 -0.81
N PHE A 60 -6.17 7.07 -0.87
CA PHE A 60 -6.62 8.33 -1.47
C PHE A 60 -6.89 8.21 -2.97
N ALA A 61 -6.12 7.40 -3.70
CA ALA A 61 -6.37 7.14 -5.11
C ALA A 61 -7.73 6.45 -5.31
N ARG A 62 -8.04 5.44 -4.47
CA ARG A 62 -9.33 4.73 -4.50
C ARG A 62 -10.51 5.61 -4.15
N LYS A 63 -10.31 6.53 -3.21
CA LYS A 63 -11.31 7.54 -2.83
C LYS A 63 -11.36 8.74 -3.81
N ASN A 64 -10.63 8.68 -4.93
CA ASN A 64 -10.53 9.73 -5.95
C ASN A 64 -10.09 11.11 -5.40
N ILE A 65 -9.35 11.12 -4.28
CA ILE A 65 -8.81 12.32 -3.67
C ILE A 65 -7.58 12.80 -4.46
N LEU A 66 -6.69 11.86 -4.78
CA LEU A 66 -5.47 12.10 -5.54
C LEU A 66 -5.64 11.68 -7.01
N PRO A 67 -5.23 12.52 -7.98
CA PRO A 67 -5.22 12.14 -9.38
C PRO A 67 -4.06 11.19 -9.69
N ALA A 68 -4.22 10.36 -10.72
CA ALA A 68 -3.13 9.56 -11.26
C ALA A 68 -1.98 10.45 -11.78
N ARG A 69 -0.73 9.97 -11.64
CA ARG A 69 0.49 10.62 -12.14
C ARG A 69 1.17 9.74 -13.18
N LYS A 70 1.78 10.36 -14.21
CA LYS A 70 2.46 9.64 -15.29
C LYS A 70 3.53 8.65 -14.81
N ASN A 71 4.25 9.00 -13.73
CA ASN A 71 5.33 8.19 -13.17
C ASN A 71 4.93 7.58 -11.82
N GLY A 72 3.62 7.50 -11.52
CA GLY A 72 3.11 6.93 -10.28
C GLY A 72 3.75 7.53 -9.03
N LEU A 73 4.39 6.67 -8.23
CA LEU A 73 5.03 6.99 -6.95
C LEU A 73 6.33 7.81 -7.09
N ARG A 74 6.96 7.82 -8.27
CA ARG A 74 8.20 8.57 -8.52
C ARG A 74 7.93 10.07 -8.66
N ALA A 75 9.01 10.85 -8.72
CA ALA A 75 8.95 12.28 -9.00
C ALA A 75 8.21 12.56 -10.32
N ASN A 76 7.44 13.64 -10.33
CA ASN A 76 6.60 14.02 -11.45
C ASN A 76 6.65 15.53 -11.71
N LYS A 77 6.11 15.93 -12.86
CA LYS A 77 5.84 17.34 -13.10
C LYS A 77 4.69 17.78 -12.21
N ARG A 78 4.75 19.04 -11.75
CA ARG A 78 3.67 19.66 -10.99
C ARG A 78 2.34 19.58 -11.75
N ILE A 79 1.31 19.07 -11.09
CA ILE A 79 -0.08 19.06 -11.57
C ILE A 79 -0.69 20.43 -11.27
N ARG A 80 -0.79 21.27 -12.31
CA ARG A 80 -1.34 22.62 -12.16
C ARG A 80 -2.85 22.58 -11.91
N ILE A 81 -3.27 23.10 -10.76
CA ILE A 81 -4.66 23.39 -10.44
C ILE A 81 -4.76 24.81 -9.85
N SER A 82 -5.96 25.40 -9.89
CA SER A 82 -6.18 26.72 -9.30
C SER A 82 -6.06 26.68 -7.78
N GLU A 83 -5.70 27.81 -7.16
CA GLU A 83 -5.67 27.94 -5.70
C GLU A 83 -7.02 27.65 -5.05
N LYS A 84 -8.11 28.07 -5.71
CA LYS A 84 -9.48 27.75 -5.28
C LYS A 84 -9.70 26.25 -5.25
N THR A 85 -9.36 25.55 -6.34
CA THR A 85 -9.48 24.08 -6.42
C THR A 85 -8.65 23.39 -5.34
N MET A 86 -7.43 23.87 -5.08
CA MET A 86 -6.58 23.33 -4.02
C MET A 86 -7.23 23.53 -2.65
N LYS A 87 -7.72 24.74 -2.36
CA LYS A 87 -8.41 25.05 -1.09
C LYS A 87 -9.66 24.20 -0.89
N ASP A 88 -10.45 23.99 -1.95
CA ASP A 88 -11.65 23.15 -1.91
C ASP A 88 -11.30 21.67 -1.62
N LYS A 89 -10.23 21.14 -2.25
CA LYS A 89 -9.70 19.81 -1.92
C LYS A 89 -9.30 19.71 -0.44
N MET A 90 -8.55 20.68 0.08
CA MET A 90 -8.12 20.70 1.49
C MET A 90 -9.29 20.84 2.47
N TYR A 91 -10.37 21.53 2.08
CA TYR A 91 -11.59 21.65 2.86
C TYR A 91 -12.27 20.29 3.00
N ARG A 92 -12.41 19.55 1.90
CA ARG A 92 -13.13 18.27 1.85
C ARG A 92 -12.45 17.15 2.65
N LEU A 93 -11.15 17.25 2.93
CA LEU A 93 -10.47 16.27 3.78
C LEU A 93 -11.09 16.19 5.20
N ARG A 94 -11.83 17.21 5.65
CA ARG A 94 -12.52 17.19 6.96
C ARG A 94 -13.57 16.09 7.10
N TYR A 95 -14.17 15.64 6.00
CA TYR A 95 -15.12 14.52 6.04
C TYR A 95 -14.47 13.21 6.50
N LEU A 96 -13.15 13.07 6.36
CA LEU A 96 -12.40 11.89 6.80
C LEU A 96 -12.20 11.85 8.33
N PHE A 97 -12.61 12.89 9.05
CA PHE A 97 -12.39 13.07 10.50
C PHE A 97 -13.70 13.26 11.26
N GLU A 98 -14.85 12.92 10.64
CA GLU A 98 -16.16 13.07 11.30
C GLU A 98 -16.29 12.15 12.51
N GLU A 99 -15.77 10.92 12.39
CA GLU A 99 -15.89 9.88 13.42
C GLU A 99 -14.63 9.74 14.30
N SER A 100 -13.51 10.37 13.91
CA SER A 100 -12.22 10.20 14.59
C SER A 100 -11.31 11.44 14.43
N PRO A 101 -10.54 11.82 15.47
CA PRO A 101 -9.57 12.91 15.37
C PRO A 101 -8.34 12.58 14.50
N VAL A 102 -8.16 11.31 14.14
CA VAL A 102 -7.13 10.82 13.22
C VAL A 102 -7.76 10.04 12.07
N TYR A 103 -7.11 10.08 10.92
CA TYR A 103 -7.47 9.25 9.78
C TYR A 103 -6.63 7.98 9.74
N ILE A 104 -7.28 6.83 9.52
CA ILE A 104 -6.64 5.52 9.36
C ILE A 104 -6.98 5.02 7.94
N PRO A 105 -6.01 4.89 7.01
CA PRO A 105 -6.25 4.38 5.67
C PRO A 105 -6.61 2.88 5.74
N PHE A 106 -7.52 2.43 4.86
CA PHE A 106 -7.92 1.02 4.77
C PHE A 106 -8.41 0.39 6.08
N GLN A 107 -9.01 1.18 6.99
CA GLN A 107 -9.50 0.71 8.29
C GLN A 107 -10.49 -0.47 8.18
N GLU A 108 -11.14 -0.62 7.02
CA GLU A 108 -12.10 -1.70 6.73
C GLU A 108 -11.48 -3.05 6.35
N LEU A 109 -10.16 -3.13 6.12
CA LEU A 109 -9.50 -4.35 5.66
C LEU A 109 -9.04 -5.25 6.83
N ASN A 110 -8.96 -6.56 6.58
CA ASN A 110 -8.54 -7.55 7.57
C ASN A 110 -7.08 -7.98 7.37
N PHE A 111 -6.19 -7.52 8.25
CA PHE A 111 -4.75 -7.81 8.19
C PHE A 111 -4.32 -9.04 9.00
N MET A 112 -5.24 -9.80 9.58
CA MET A 112 -4.92 -11.02 10.32
C MET A 112 -4.82 -12.22 9.37
N PHE A 113 -3.64 -12.79 9.21
CA PHE A 113 -3.42 -13.98 8.36
C PHE A 113 -3.02 -15.17 9.21
N TYR A 114 -3.65 -16.32 8.96
CA TYR A 114 -3.26 -17.57 9.59
C TYR A 114 -1.94 -18.11 9.03
N ASP A 115 -1.20 -18.87 9.84
CA ASP A 115 0.06 -19.51 9.42
C ASP A 115 -0.11 -20.36 8.14
N SER A 116 -1.26 -21.03 7.96
CA SER A 116 -1.53 -21.75 6.70
C SER A 116 -1.69 -20.82 5.51
N GLU A 117 -2.37 -19.68 5.66
CA GLU A 117 -2.49 -18.66 4.60
C GLU A 117 -1.12 -18.10 4.24
N ILE A 118 -0.26 -17.80 5.22
CA ILE A 118 1.08 -17.27 5.00
C ILE A 118 1.97 -18.31 4.29
N ARG A 119 1.92 -19.58 4.73
CA ARG A 119 2.63 -20.67 4.03
C ARG A 119 2.16 -20.79 2.58
N ARG A 120 0.84 -20.81 2.36
CA ARG A 120 0.25 -20.92 1.03
C ARG A 120 0.59 -19.71 0.16
N PHE A 121 0.57 -18.52 0.72
CA PHE A 121 1.02 -17.28 0.08
C PHE A 121 2.46 -17.42 -0.44
N ARG A 122 3.40 -17.87 0.41
CA ARG A 122 4.82 -18.02 0.03
C ARG A 122 5.02 -19.09 -1.05
N GLU A 123 4.28 -20.20 -0.98
CA GLU A 123 4.29 -21.23 -2.03
C GLU A 123 3.88 -20.64 -3.39
N LEU A 124 2.77 -19.88 -3.43
CA LEU A 124 2.27 -19.28 -4.66
C LEU A 124 3.19 -18.16 -5.16
N TRP A 125 3.75 -17.35 -4.27
CA TRP A 125 4.73 -16.32 -4.60
C TRP A 125 5.97 -16.93 -5.27
N ALA A 126 6.53 -17.98 -4.66
CA ALA A 126 7.68 -18.72 -5.19
C ALA A 126 7.36 -19.46 -6.49
N ALA A 127 6.11 -19.88 -6.68
CA ALA A 127 5.62 -20.44 -7.94
C ALA A 127 5.38 -19.38 -9.03
N ASP A 128 5.77 -18.12 -8.81
CA ASP A 128 5.59 -16.97 -9.71
C ASP A 128 4.10 -16.63 -9.98
N GLU A 129 3.16 -16.96 -9.10
CA GLU A 129 1.74 -16.58 -9.31
C GLU A 129 1.51 -15.08 -9.18
N SER A 130 0.63 -14.49 -10.01
CA SER A 130 0.28 -13.07 -9.90
C SER A 130 -0.40 -12.77 -8.57
N TYR A 131 -0.23 -11.56 -8.01
CA TYR A 131 -0.83 -11.22 -6.72
C TYR A 131 -2.37 -11.33 -6.74
N LEU A 132 -2.99 -11.10 -7.90
CA LEU A 132 -4.43 -11.27 -8.10
C LEU A 132 -4.83 -12.75 -7.99
N ASN A 133 -4.06 -13.66 -8.58
CA ASN A 133 -4.31 -15.09 -8.47
C ASN A 133 -4.06 -15.60 -7.05
N ILE A 134 -3.04 -15.06 -6.37
CA ILE A 134 -2.79 -15.33 -4.95
C ILE A 134 -3.99 -14.88 -4.10
N ALA A 135 -4.47 -13.65 -4.28
CA ALA A 135 -5.64 -13.14 -3.55
C ALA A 135 -6.87 -14.04 -3.76
N LYS A 136 -7.11 -14.45 -5.00
CA LYS A 136 -8.20 -15.37 -5.36
C LYS A 136 -8.08 -16.74 -4.69
N GLU A 137 -6.89 -17.33 -4.71
CA GLU A 137 -6.61 -18.64 -4.10
C GLU A 137 -6.79 -18.60 -2.58
N LEU A 138 -6.30 -17.55 -1.93
CA LEU A 138 -6.48 -17.33 -0.49
C LEU A 138 -7.89 -16.86 -0.12
N LYS A 139 -8.73 -16.52 -1.10
CA LYS A 139 -10.05 -15.90 -0.92
C LYS A 139 -9.99 -14.60 -0.10
N ARG A 140 -8.95 -13.81 -0.32
CA ARG A 140 -8.69 -12.53 0.34
C ARG A 140 -8.94 -11.36 -0.61
N ASN A 141 -9.08 -10.17 -0.02
CA ASN A 141 -9.10 -8.94 -0.81
C ASN A 141 -7.74 -8.73 -1.50
N GLU A 142 -7.77 -8.12 -2.69
CA GLU A 142 -6.55 -7.83 -3.47
C GLU A 142 -5.57 -6.90 -2.71
N ASP A 143 -6.07 -5.93 -1.95
CA ASP A 143 -5.22 -5.04 -1.14
C ASP A 143 -4.70 -5.70 0.12
N GLU A 144 -5.52 -6.53 0.77
CA GLU A 144 -5.05 -7.34 1.91
C GLU A 144 -3.84 -8.19 1.47
N THR A 145 -3.94 -8.80 0.29
CA THR A 145 -2.85 -9.58 -0.30
C THR A 145 -1.65 -8.70 -0.66
N LEU A 146 -1.87 -7.51 -1.20
CA LEU A 146 -0.79 -6.56 -1.47
C LEU A 146 -0.06 -6.11 -0.20
N PHE A 147 -0.80 -5.89 0.89
CA PHE A 147 -0.20 -5.50 2.17
C PHE A 147 0.53 -6.66 2.84
N LEU A 148 0.08 -7.90 2.64
CA LEU A 148 0.87 -9.07 3.00
C LEU A 148 2.18 -9.13 2.20
N ILE A 149 2.18 -8.78 0.91
CA ILE A 149 3.42 -8.69 0.11
C ILE A 149 4.37 -7.65 0.71
N ILE A 150 3.88 -6.45 1.04
CA ILE A 150 4.70 -5.40 1.67
C ILE A 150 5.27 -5.91 3.01
N ASP A 151 4.43 -6.50 3.86
CA ASP A 151 4.85 -7.04 5.17
C ASP A 151 5.95 -8.08 5.04
N GLN A 152 5.74 -9.09 4.20
CA GLN A 152 6.68 -10.18 4.03
C GLN A 152 7.98 -9.71 3.36
N ALA A 153 7.92 -8.71 2.47
CA ALA A 153 9.10 -8.10 1.87
C ALA A 153 9.90 -7.28 2.90
N LYS A 154 9.24 -6.46 3.73
CA LYS A 154 9.90 -5.69 4.81
C LYS A 154 10.62 -6.58 5.83
N LYS A 155 10.09 -7.79 6.05
CA LYS A 155 10.66 -8.79 6.96
C LYS A 155 11.71 -9.70 6.30
N ASP A 156 12.07 -9.45 5.04
CA ASP A 156 12.96 -10.30 4.24
C ASP A 156 12.50 -11.78 4.16
N LEU A 157 11.18 -12.01 4.21
CA LEU A 157 10.56 -13.35 4.17
C LEU A 157 10.17 -13.78 2.75
N ILE A 158 10.18 -12.85 1.81
CA ILE A 158 10.06 -13.10 0.38
C ILE A 158 11.08 -12.25 -0.39
N GLU A 159 11.61 -12.83 -1.46
CA GLU A 159 12.52 -12.12 -2.36
C GLU A 159 11.74 -11.38 -3.46
N PRO A 160 12.24 -10.24 -3.95
CA PRO A 160 11.73 -9.63 -5.17
C PRO A 160 11.92 -10.59 -6.35
N ARG A 161 10.95 -10.61 -7.26
CA ARG A 161 10.94 -11.46 -8.46
C ARG A 161 10.86 -10.60 -9.72
N GLU A 162 11.45 -11.05 -10.83
CA GLU A 162 11.54 -10.26 -12.08
C GLU A 162 10.19 -9.83 -12.66
N SER A 163 9.15 -10.61 -12.37
CA SER A 163 7.75 -10.38 -12.76
C SER A 163 6.99 -9.46 -11.80
N GLY A 164 7.55 -9.20 -10.61
CA GLY A 164 6.98 -8.39 -9.54
C GLY A 164 5.57 -8.83 -9.19
N LEU A 165 4.62 -7.90 -9.13
CA LEU A 165 3.24 -8.23 -8.75
C LEU A 165 2.53 -9.11 -9.79
N LEU A 166 2.91 -9.03 -11.06
CA LEU A 166 2.20 -9.68 -12.16
C LEU A 166 2.52 -11.17 -12.32
N GLY A 167 3.60 -11.68 -11.72
CA GLY A 167 3.94 -13.10 -11.78
C GLY A 167 4.02 -13.65 -13.21
N LYS A 168 3.49 -14.86 -13.44
CA LYS A 168 3.39 -15.54 -14.73
C LYS A 168 2.71 -14.73 -15.83
N GLU A 169 1.83 -13.81 -15.44
CA GLU A 169 1.06 -12.98 -16.38
C GLU A 169 1.87 -11.78 -16.89
N ALA A 170 3.04 -11.51 -16.31
CA ALA A 170 3.92 -10.43 -16.74
C ALA A 170 4.45 -10.65 -18.17
N SER A 171 4.14 -9.73 -19.07
CA SER A 171 4.74 -9.66 -20.40
C SER A 171 6.24 -9.33 -20.32
N GLU A 172 6.97 -9.61 -21.39
CA GLU A 172 8.41 -9.30 -21.49
C GLU A 172 8.70 -7.81 -21.27
N ASP A 173 7.86 -6.94 -21.83
CA ASP A 173 7.96 -5.48 -21.66
C ASP A 173 7.76 -5.05 -20.19
N GLU A 174 6.87 -5.73 -19.45
CA GLU A 174 6.64 -5.45 -18.04
C GLU A 174 7.80 -5.94 -17.17
N ARG A 175 8.32 -7.14 -17.43
CA ARG A 175 9.52 -7.66 -16.75
C ARG A 175 10.70 -6.70 -16.93
N ASN A 176 10.91 -6.19 -18.15
CA ASN A 176 11.99 -5.26 -18.44
C ASN A 176 11.84 -3.90 -17.73
N LYS A 177 10.62 -3.40 -17.53
CA LYS A 177 10.38 -2.16 -16.76
C LYS A 177 10.66 -2.31 -15.27
N GLN A 178 10.50 -3.52 -14.73
CA GLN A 178 10.69 -3.80 -13.31
C GLN A 178 12.16 -4.02 -12.94
N LYS A 179 13.01 -4.37 -13.91
CA LYS A 179 14.47 -4.49 -13.75
C LYS A 179 15.20 -3.15 -13.56
N LEU A 180 14.49 -2.02 -13.68
CA LEU A 180 15.11 -0.70 -13.55
C LEU A 180 15.43 -0.43 -12.06
N PRO A 181 16.70 -0.14 -11.72
CA PRO A 181 17.09 0.13 -10.36
C PRO A 181 16.34 1.38 -9.86
N PHE A 182 15.86 1.30 -8.62
CA PHE A 182 15.27 2.43 -7.93
C PHE A 182 16.30 3.55 -7.77
#